data_AF-A0A2W6BR89-F1
#
_entry.id   AF-A0A2W6BR89-F1
#
_cell.length_a   1.000
_cell.length_b   1.000
_cell.length_c   1.000
_cell.angle_alpha   90.00
_cell.angle_beta   90.00
_cell.angle_gamma   90.00
#
_symmetry.space_group_name_H-M   'P 1'
#
loop_
_entity.id
_entity.type
_entity.pdbx_description
1 polymer ?
#
loop_
_entity_poly.entity_id
_entity_poly.type
_entity_poly.pdbx_seq_one_letter_code
_entity_poly.pdbx_strand_id
1 'polypeptide(L)'
;MAVILTILSVLAVLILFGALVFYLLRIIKALESIGGEPVGYSSRASYLGKIAFGVRAIEQQTSHLAPEVVRLNESLTKAAEGLRSIDGHLVGTIEAVVRQEGA
;
A
#
# COMPACT_ATOMS: atom_id res chain seq x y z
N MET A 1 -15.47 -61.83 -20.42
CA MET A 1 -14.36 -61.12 -19.73
C MET A 1 -14.06 -59.76 -20.36
N ALA A 2 -13.73 -59.70 -21.66
CA ALA A 2 -13.41 -58.44 -22.36
C ALA A 2 -14.50 -57.36 -22.24
N VAL A 3 -15.77 -57.71 -22.48
CA VAL A 3 -16.90 -56.77 -22.41
C VAL A 3 -17.04 -56.09 -21.03
N ILE A 4 -16.85 -56.86 -19.95
CA ILE A 4 -16.93 -56.35 -18.58
C ILE A 4 -15.78 -55.36 -18.32
N LEU A 5 -14.57 -55.68 -18.77
CA LEU A 5 -13.40 -54.81 -18.65
C LEU A 5 -13.58 -53.52 -19.46
N THR A 6 -14.19 -53.60 -20.64
CA THR A 6 -14.50 -52.42 -21.47
C THR A 6 -15.50 -51.50 -20.77
N ILE A 7 -16.58 -52.06 -20.21
CA ILE A 7 -17.58 -51.27 -19.46
C ILE A 7 -16.94 -50.60 -18.24
N LEU A 8 -16.14 -51.34 -17.47
CA LEU A 8 -15.44 -50.80 -16.29
C LEU A 8 -14.46 -49.70 -16.68
N SER A 9 -13.74 -49.85 -17.80
CA SER A 9 -12.81 -48.83 -18.29
C SER A 9 -13.54 -47.55 -18.69
N VAL A 10 -14.67 -47.66 -19.42
CA VAL A 10 -15.50 -46.49 -19.76
C VAL A 10 -16.02 -45.81 -18.50
N LEU A 11 -16.50 -46.58 -17.52
CA LEU A 11 -17.03 -46.05 -16.28
C LEU A 11 -15.93 -45.35 -15.43
N ALA A 12 -14.72 -45.90 -15.41
CA ALA A 12 -13.57 -45.28 -14.76
C ALA A 12 -13.20 -43.93 -15.40
N VAL A 13 -13.21 -43.84 -16.73
CA VAL A 13 -12.97 -42.58 -17.45
C VAL A 13 -14.07 -41.56 -17.11
N LEU A 14 -15.34 -41.96 -17.12
CA LEU A 14 -16.45 -41.07 -16.76
C LEU A 14 -16.34 -40.54 -15.32
N ILE A 15 -15.96 -41.40 -14.37
CA ILE A 15 -15.73 -40.98 -12.97
C ILE A 15 -14.57 -39.98 -12.89
N LEU A 16 -13.46 -40.24 -13.59
CA LEU A 16 -12.31 -39.35 -13.61
C LEU A 16 -12.70 -37.95 -14.14
N PHE A 17 -13.37 -37.88 -15.29
CA PHE A 17 -13.82 -36.61 -15.86
C PHE A 17 -14.85 -35.92 -14.96
N GLY A 18 -15.78 -36.68 -14.37
CA GLY A 18 -16.76 -36.16 -13.42
C GLY A 18 -16.08 -35.54 -12.19
N ALA A 19 -15.09 -36.22 -11.61
CA ALA A 19 -14.30 -35.70 -10.49
C ALA A 19 -13.53 -34.43 -10.88
N LEU A 20 -12.92 -34.41 -12.06
CA LEU A 20 -12.18 -33.25 -12.56
C LEU A 20 -13.09 -32.02 -12.69
N VAL A 21 -14.26 -32.17 -13.32
CA VAL A 21 -15.24 -31.09 -13.44
C VAL A 21 -15.73 -30.63 -12.06
N PHE A 22 -16.04 -31.58 -11.16
CA PHE A 22 -16.48 -31.26 -9.80
C PHE A 22 -15.46 -30.41 -9.05
N TYR A 23 -14.18 -30.78 -9.08
CA TYR A 23 -13.12 -30.02 -8.41
C TYR A 23 -12.85 -28.68 -9.08
N LEU A 24 -12.88 -28.59 -10.41
CA LEU A 24 -12.73 -27.31 -11.12
C LEU A 24 -13.83 -26.33 -10.74
N LEU A 25 -15.08 -26.77 -10.68
CA LEU A 25 -16.20 -25.93 -10.24
C LEU A 25 -16.03 -25.46 -8.79
N ARG A 26 -15.49 -26.30 -7.91
CA ARG A 26 -15.18 -25.89 -6.53
C ARG A 26 -14.07 -24.85 -6.47
N ILE A 27 -13.00 -25.02 -7.24
CA ILE A 27 -11.91 -24.05 -7.33
C ILE A 27 -12.43 -22.72 -7.83
N ILE A 28 -13.26 -22.70 -8.88
CA ILE A 28 -13.86 -21.48 -9.41
C ILE A 28 -14.66 -20.75 -8.33
N LYS A 29 -15.56 -21.46 -7.62
CA LYS A 29 -16.35 -20.86 -6.54
C LYS A 29 -15.48 -20.29 -5.42
N ALA A 30 -14.40 -21.00 -5.05
CA ALA A 30 -13.46 -20.51 -4.06
C ALA A 30 -12.75 -19.23 -4.55
N LEU A 31 -12.27 -19.22 -5.79
CA LEU A 31 -11.63 -18.06 -6.41
C LEU A 31 -12.60 -16.87 -6.55
N GLU A 32 -13.87 -17.10 -6.85
CA GLU A 32 -14.90 -16.03 -6.87
C GLU A 32 -15.10 -15.46 -5.47
N SER A 33 -15.20 -16.29 -4.43
CA SER A 33 -15.36 -15.82 -3.05
C SER A 33 -14.18 -14.96 -2.56
N ILE A 34 -12.96 -15.29 -3.01
CA ILE A 34 -11.74 -14.55 -2.70
C ILE A 34 -11.59 -13.32 -3.61
N GLY A 35 -12.07 -13.42 -4.84
CA GLY A 35 -11.83 -12.44 -5.90
C GLY A 35 -12.74 -11.21 -5.83
N GLY A 36 -13.92 -11.30 -5.22
CA GLY A 36 -14.92 -10.22 -5.19
C GLY A 36 -16.30 -10.69 -5.63
N GLU A 37 -17.36 -9.94 -5.30
CA GLU A 37 -18.73 -10.31 -5.69
C GLU A 37 -18.90 -10.40 -7.23
N PRO A 38 -19.53 -11.47 -7.75
CA PRO A 38 -19.82 -11.59 -9.16
C PRO A 38 -21.00 -10.68 -9.55
N VAL A 39 -20.71 -9.55 -10.20
CA VAL A 39 -21.74 -8.72 -10.86
C VAL A 39 -21.68 -8.96 -12.37
N GLY A 40 -22.20 -10.13 -12.79
CA GLY A 40 -22.49 -10.44 -14.20
C GLY A 40 -21.29 -10.45 -15.16
N TYR A 41 -21.59 -10.51 -16.47
CA TYR A 41 -20.62 -10.72 -17.57
C TYR A 41 -19.70 -9.51 -17.85
N SER A 42 -19.89 -8.36 -17.18
CA SER A 42 -19.18 -7.12 -17.52
C SER A 42 -18.58 -6.32 -16.35
N SER A 43 -18.70 -6.74 -15.09
CA SER A 43 -18.14 -5.99 -13.96
C SER A 43 -17.70 -6.91 -12.83
N ARG A 44 -16.44 -7.35 -12.88
CA ARG A 44 -15.79 -7.99 -11.73
C ARG A 44 -15.49 -6.91 -10.68
N ALA A 45 -16.25 -6.87 -9.60
CA ALA A 45 -15.94 -6.04 -8.44
C ALA A 45 -14.76 -6.66 -7.67
N SER A 46 -13.55 -6.63 -8.25
CA SER A 46 -12.39 -7.29 -7.64
C SER A 46 -11.96 -6.61 -6.35
N TYR A 47 -11.81 -7.36 -5.26
CA TYR A 47 -11.26 -6.81 -4.00
C TYR A 47 -9.84 -6.27 -4.21
N LEU A 48 -9.01 -6.96 -4.99
CA LEU A 48 -7.69 -6.48 -5.40
C LEU A 48 -7.78 -5.18 -6.22
N GLY A 49 -8.77 -5.07 -7.10
CA GLY A 49 -9.04 -3.84 -7.85
C GLY A 49 -9.41 -2.67 -6.93
N LYS A 50 -10.25 -2.90 -5.92
CA LYS A 50 -10.59 -1.89 -4.90
C LYS A 50 -9.36 -1.48 -4.08
N ILE A 51 -8.54 -2.44 -3.65
CA ILE A 51 -7.29 -2.17 -2.92
C ILE A 51 -6.32 -1.36 -3.78
N ALA A 52 -6.08 -1.76 -5.03
CA ALA A 52 -5.19 -1.05 -5.94
C ALA A 52 -5.66 0.39 -6.20
N PHE A 53 -6.98 0.58 -6.39
CA PHE A 53 -7.56 1.91 -6.53
C PHE A 53 -7.37 2.76 -5.26
N GLY A 54 -7.64 2.19 -4.09
CA GLY A 54 -7.44 2.87 -2.81
C GLY A 54 -5.98 3.26 -2.56
N VAL A 55 -5.04 2.35 -2.81
CA VAL A 55 -3.59 2.62 -2.69
C VAL A 55 -3.16 3.73 -3.64
N ARG A 56 -3.61 3.71 -4.90
CA ARG A 56 -3.31 4.79 -5.86
C ARG A 56 -3.90 6.14 -5.42
N ALA A 57 -5.10 6.14 -4.85
CA ALA A 57 -5.69 7.37 -4.30
C ALA A 57 -4.84 7.91 -3.14
N ILE A 58 -4.40 7.05 -2.22
CA ILE A 58 -3.50 7.43 -1.11
C ILE A 58 -2.19 7.98 -1.66
N GLU A 59 -1.56 7.31 -2.62
CA GLU A 59 -0.32 7.76 -3.26
C GLU A 59 -0.50 9.15 -3.90
N GLN A 60 -1.58 9.35 -4.66
CA GLN A 60 -1.86 10.64 -5.30
C GLN A 60 -2.06 11.74 -4.26
N GLN A 61 -2.85 11.49 -3.21
CA GLN A 61 -3.10 12.45 -2.14
C GLN A 61 -1.87 12.69 -1.26
N THR A 62 -0.94 11.76 -1.16
CA THR A 62 0.24 11.89 -0.27
C THR A 62 1.54 12.23 -0.98
N SER A 63 1.56 12.22 -2.31
CA SER A 63 2.74 12.50 -3.14
C SER A 63 3.41 13.86 -2.83
N HIS A 64 2.63 14.84 -2.40
CA HIS A 64 3.11 16.18 -2.06
C HIS A 64 3.73 16.29 -0.66
N LEU A 65 3.54 15.31 0.24
CA LEU A 65 4.08 15.37 1.59
C LEU A 65 5.62 15.35 1.59
N ALA A 66 6.23 14.52 0.75
CA ALA A 66 7.69 14.39 0.71
C ALA A 66 8.41 15.73 0.42
N PRO A 67 8.09 16.46 -0.66
CA PRO A 67 8.72 17.76 -0.90
C PRO A 67 8.35 18.82 0.16
N GLU A 68 7.14 18.77 0.73
CA GLU A 68 6.72 19.72 1.75
C GLU A 68 7.48 19.54 3.07
N VAL A 69 7.73 18.29 3.48
CA VAL A 69 8.56 17.97 4.66
C VAL A 69 10.00 18.45 4.47
N VAL A 70 10.57 18.31 3.27
CA VAL A 70 11.91 18.83 2.95
C VAL A 70 11.93 20.36 3.10
N ARG A 71 10.98 21.06 2.48
CA ARG A 71 10.88 22.53 2.57
C ARG A 71 10.68 23.01 4.01
N LEU A 72 9.82 22.33 4.77
CA LEU A 72 9.58 22.64 6.17
C LEU A 72 10.87 22.51 6.99
N ASN A 73 11.61 21.41 6.83
CA ASN A 73 12.87 21.20 7.53
C ASN A 73 13.93 22.26 7.16
N GLU A 74 14.02 22.66 5.90
CA GLU A 74 14.91 23.75 5.50
C GLU A 74 14.52 25.07 6.17
N SER A 75 13.22 25.39 6.22
CA SER A 75 12.73 26.61 6.86
C SER A 75 13.02 26.62 8.37
N LEU A 76 12.82 25.49 9.04
CA LEU A 76 13.09 25.33 10.47
C LEU A 76 14.59 25.41 10.77
N THR A 77 15.43 24.86 9.88
CA THR A 77 16.89 24.97 10.00
C THR A 77 17.35 26.43 9.91
N LYS A 78 16.84 27.17 8.92
CA LYS A 78 17.13 28.61 8.77
C LYS A 78 16.66 29.43 9.97
N ALA A 79 15.46 29.12 10.48
CA ALA A 79 14.94 29.76 11.69
C ALA A 79 15.88 29.51 12.88
N ALA A 80 16.30 28.25 13.10
CA ALA A 80 17.21 27.90 14.19
C ALA A 80 18.58 28.61 14.08
N GLU A 81 19.11 28.76 12.86
CA GLU A 81 20.33 29.53 12.61
C GLU A 81 20.16 31.02 12.93
N GLY A 82 19.05 31.62 12.49
CA GLY A 82 18.72 33.01 12.82
C GLY A 82 18.59 33.24 14.33
N LEU A 83 17.93 32.32 15.04
CA LEU A 83 17.83 32.36 16.51
C LEU A 83 19.21 32.27 17.19
N ARG A 84 20.12 31.41 16.70
CA ARG A 84 21.50 31.36 17.23
C ARG A 84 22.27 32.65 16.98
N SER A 85 22.08 33.29 15.82
CA SER A 85 22.71 34.58 15.53
C SER A 85 22.22 35.66 16.50
N ILE A 86 20.91 35.71 16.76
CA ILE A 86 20.32 36.63 17.73
C ILE A 86 20.89 36.40 19.14
N ASP A 87 20.97 35.15 19.58
CA ASP A 87 21.56 34.78 20.87
C ASP A 87 23.03 35.24 20.98
N GLY A 88 23.84 35.00 19.95
CA GLY A 88 25.23 35.48 19.92
C GLY A 88 25.35 37.02 19.99
N HIS A 89 24.47 37.74 19.29
CA HIS A 89 24.41 39.20 19.38
C HIS A 89 23.99 39.71 20.77
N LEU A 90 23.02 39.05 21.41
CA LEU A 90 22.58 39.37 22.77
C LEU A 90 23.71 39.16 23.78
N VAL A 91 24.39 38.01 23.74
CA VAL A 91 25.54 37.73 24.61
C VAL A 91 26.64 38.78 24.43
N GLY A 92 27.02 39.09 23.18
CA GLY A 92 28.04 40.10 22.90
C GLY A 92 27.65 41.51 23.36
N THR A 93 26.36 41.87 23.27
CA THR A 93 25.85 43.15 23.76
C THR A 93 25.91 43.22 25.28
N ILE A 94 25.49 42.15 25.98
CA ILE A 94 25.58 42.07 27.45
C ILE A 94 27.03 42.22 27.90
N GLU A 95 27.97 41.50 27.28
CA GLU A 95 29.40 41.63 27.61
C GLU A 95 29.94 43.05 27.38
N ALA A 96 29.50 43.72 26.31
CA ALA A 96 29.90 45.09 26.03
C ALA A 96 29.39 46.07 27.09
N VAL A 97 28.14 45.92 27.54
CA VAL A 97 27.55 46.72 28.62
C VAL A 97 28.29 46.48 29.93
N VAL A 98 28.55 45.22 30.30
CA VAL A 98 29.31 44.87 31.52
C VAL A 98 30.72 45.49 31.50
N ARG A 99 31.40 45.51 30.34
CA ARG A 99 32.70 46.18 30.20
C ARG A 99 32.63 47.69 30.35
N GLN A 100 31.50 48.32 30.04
CA GLN A 100 31.31 49.76 30.21
C GLN A 100 31.00 50.14 31.67
N GLU A 101 30.28 49.30 32.41
CA GLU A 101 29.98 49.55 33.83
C GLU A 101 31.17 49.31 34.77
N GLY A 102 32.14 48.50 34.35
CA GLY A 102 33.37 48.20 35.10
C GLY A 102 34.56 49.13 34.83
N ALA A 103 34.39 50.17 34.00
CA ALA A 103 35.38 51.21 33.68
C ALA A 103 35.01 52.55 34.34
#